data_AF-A0A7J9VIJ0-F1
#
_entry.id   AF-A0A7J9VIJ0-F1
#
_cell.length_a   1.000
_cell.length_b   1.000
_cell.length_c   1.000
_cell.angle_alpha   90.00
_cell.angle_beta   90.00
_cell.angle_gamma   90.00
#
_symmetry.space_group_name_H-M   'P 1'
#
loop_
_entity.id
_entity.type
_entity.pdbx_description
1 polymer ?
#
loop_
_entity_poly.entity_id
_entity_poly.type
_entity_poly.pdbx_seq_one_letter_code
_entity_poly.pdbx_strand_id
1 'polypeptide(L)'
;MGGSDHLSGRTEFRSLRAGGLNWDVLPLRLFDKGNKKFWNPRDIDFSQDALDGETLTAEERQLTGMLCALFVAGEEAVTEDLQPFMAA
;
A
#
# COMPACT_ATOMS: atom_id res chain seq x y z
N MET A 1 -7.40 4.26 -42.84
CA MET A 1 -8.03 4.63 -41.55
C MET A 1 -6.91 4.78 -40.54
N GLY A 2 -6.34 5.97 -40.42
CA GLY A 2 -5.32 6.28 -39.41
C GLY A 2 -6.03 6.79 -38.17
N GLY A 3 -6.10 5.96 -37.12
CA GLY A 3 -6.51 6.40 -35.79
C GLY A 3 -5.37 7.22 -35.19
N SER A 4 -5.61 8.51 -34.98
CA SER A 4 -4.71 9.39 -34.25
C SER A 4 -4.71 8.99 -32.77
N ASP A 5 -3.69 8.26 -32.34
CA ASP A 5 -3.33 8.11 -30.93
C ASP A 5 -3.08 9.51 -30.37
N HIS A 6 -3.97 9.96 -29.48
CA HIS A 6 -3.80 11.22 -28.77
C HIS A 6 -2.70 11.00 -27.72
N LEU A 7 -1.45 11.29 -28.08
CA LEU A 7 -0.36 11.39 -27.11
C LEU A 7 -0.65 12.57 -26.17
N SER A 8 -1.36 12.30 -25.09
CA SER A 8 -1.58 13.26 -24.00
C SER A 8 -0.27 13.42 -23.22
N GLY A 9 0.59 14.31 -23.70
CA GLY A 9 1.86 14.64 -23.05
C GLY A 9 1.67 15.54 -21.82
N ARG A 10 2.56 15.43 -20.84
CA ARG A 10 2.63 16.36 -19.69
C ARG A 10 2.88 17.79 -20.19
N THR A 11 2.00 18.72 -19.85
CA THR A 11 2.09 20.14 -20.26
C THR A 11 2.62 21.07 -19.16
N GLU A 12 2.58 20.63 -17.90
CA GLU A 12 3.01 21.45 -16.76
C GLU A 12 3.54 20.62 -15.57
N PHE A 13 4.24 21.29 -14.66
CA PHE A 13 4.67 20.73 -13.38
C PHE A 13 4.03 21.54 -12.24
N ARG A 14 2.99 20.97 -11.62
CA ARG A 14 2.24 21.64 -10.55
C ARG A 14 3.12 22.02 -9.35
N SER A 15 4.17 21.26 -9.08
CA SER A 15 5.15 21.53 -8.01
C SER A 15 5.93 22.85 -8.19
N LEU A 16 5.98 23.41 -9.41
CA LEU A 16 6.69 24.66 -9.73
C LEU A 16 5.78 25.90 -9.78
N ARG A 17 4.47 25.74 -9.58
CA ARG A 17 3.54 26.88 -9.55
C ARG A 17 3.84 27.79 -8.36
N ALA A 18 3.61 29.09 -8.52
CA ALA A 18 3.70 30.05 -7.43
C ALA A 18 2.79 29.60 -6.26
N GLY A 19 3.34 29.60 -5.04
CA GLY A 19 2.65 29.07 -3.85
C GLY A 19 2.95 27.60 -3.52
N GLY A 20 3.61 26.85 -4.42
CA GLY A 20 4.06 25.49 -4.15
C GLY A 20 2.92 24.48 -3.89
N LEU A 21 3.19 23.48 -3.04
CA LEU A 21 2.19 22.50 -2.60
C LEU A 21 1.37 23.06 -1.43
N ASN A 22 0.05 22.85 -1.46
CA ASN A 22 -0.82 23.20 -0.33
C ASN A 22 -0.81 22.10 0.74
N TRP A 23 -0.04 22.27 1.79
CA TRP A 23 0.11 21.26 2.86
C TRP A 23 -1.11 21.07 3.76
N ASP A 24 -2.11 21.95 3.70
CA ASP A 24 -3.31 21.86 4.53
C ASP A 24 -4.37 20.88 3.98
N VAL A 25 -4.21 20.42 2.73
CA VAL A 25 -5.14 19.44 2.15
C VAL A 25 -4.95 18.05 2.76
N LEU A 26 -6.05 17.31 2.85
CA LEU A 26 -6.10 15.97 3.44
C LEU A 26 -5.00 15.01 2.94
N PRO A 27 -4.74 14.83 1.63
CA PRO A 27 -3.75 13.86 1.18
C PRO A 27 -2.32 14.18 1.63
N LEU A 28 -1.91 15.46 1.67
CA LEU A 28 -0.57 15.83 2.13
C LEU A 28 -0.43 15.76 3.64
N ARG A 29 -1.51 15.99 4.40
CA ARG A 29 -1.54 15.72 5.85
C ARG A 29 -1.46 14.23 6.15
N LEU A 30 -2.10 13.37 5.36
CA LEU A 30 -1.99 11.92 5.49
C LEU A 30 -0.60 11.42 5.09
N PHE A 31 0.00 12.00 4.06
CA PHE A 31 1.37 11.71 3.66
C PHE A 31 2.38 12.02 4.78
N ASP A 32 2.31 13.23 5.36
CA ASP A 32 3.15 13.62 6.51
C ASP A 32 2.91 12.71 7.73
N LYS A 33 1.65 12.39 8.04
CA LYS A 33 1.29 11.48 9.13
C LYS A 33 1.82 10.07 8.91
N GLY A 34 1.78 9.57 7.67
CA GLY A 34 2.34 8.27 7.28
C GLY A 34 3.85 8.24 7.49
N ASN A 35 4.56 9.26 7.02
CA ASN A 35 6.01 9.38 7.21
C ASN A 35 6.41 9.38 8.70
N LYS A 36 5.66 10.08 9.55
CA LYS A 36 5.89 10.11 11.01
C LYS A 36 5.60 8.80 11.73
N LYS A 37 4.87 7.88 11.08
CA LYS A 37 4.44 6.58 11.63
C LYS A 37 4.96 5.41 10.80
N PHE A 38 6.01 5.65 10.03
CA PHE A 38 6.66 4.60 9.28
C PHE A 38 7.23 3.55 10.23
N TRP A 39 7.12 2.28 9.85
CA TRP A 39 7.68 1.14 10.55
C TRP A 39 8.36 0.22 9.54
N ASN A 40 9.43 -0.44 9.97
CA ASN A 40 10.16 -1.41 9.16
C ASN A 40 9.70 -2.82 9.55
N PRO A 41 9.15 -3.61 8.61
CA PRO A 41 8.72 -4.97 8.92
C PRO A 41 9.84 -5.89 9.43
N ARG A 42 11.09 -5.59 9.10
CA ARG A 42 12.26 -6.33 9.60
C ARG A 42 12.55 -6.10 11.09
N ASP A 43 11.94 -5.08 11.69
CA ASP A 43 12.12 -4.80 13.13
C ASP A 43 11.16 -5.64 13.99
N ILE A 44 10.21 -6.35 13.38
CA ILE A 44 9.31 -7.26 14.10
C ILE A 44 10.03 -8.59 14.33
N ASP A 45 10.22 -8.94 15.60
CA ASP A 45 10.76 -10.23 16.00
C ASP A 45 9.65 -11.28 16.07
N PHE A 46 9.61 -12.19 15.09
CA PHE A 46 8.66 -13.30 15.00
C PHE A 46 9.20 -14.60 15.63
N SER A 47 10.30 -14.54 16.38
CA SER A 47 10.93 -15.75 16.94
C SER A 47 10.01 -16.50 17.90
N GLN A 48 9.17 -15.79 18.66
CA GLN A 48 8.19 -16.39 19.55
C GLN A 48 6.98 -16.97 18.79
N ASP A 49 6.48 -16.28 17.77
CA ASP A 49 5.38 -16.76 16.92
C ASP A 49 5.69 -18.13 16.30
N ALA A 50 6.96 -18.36 15.94
CA ALA A 50 7.40 -19.65 15.42
C ALA A 50 7.29 -20.79 16.45
N LEU A 51 7.56 -20.50 17.73
CA LEU A 51 7.41 -21.48 18.82
C LEU A 51 5.94 -21.70 19.15
N ASP A 52 5.16 -20.62 19.24
CA ASP A 52 3.74 -20.67 19.56
C ASP A 52 2.96 -21.42 18.48
N GLY A 53 3.35 -21.26 17.20
CA GLY A 53 2.78 -21.97 16.07
C GLY A 53 2.89 -23.49 16.16
N GLU A 54 3.89 -24.03 16.86
CA GLU A 54 4.05 -25.47 17.07
C GLU A 54 3.18 -26.00 18.23
N THR A 55 2.64 -25.11 19.07
CA THR A 55 1.74 -25.47 20.16
C THR A 55 0.27 -25.53 19.74
N LEU A 56 -0.05 -24.99 18.57
CA LEU A 56 -1.41 -24.97 18.03
C LEU A 56 -1.90 -26.39 17.71
N THR A 57 -3.17 -26.63 17.98
CA THR A 57 -3.87 -27.81 17.46
C THR A 57 -3.97 -27.74 15.93
N ALA A 58 -4.25 -28.88 15.29
CA ALA A 58 -4.41 -28.93 13.84
C ALA A 58 -5.53 -28.01 13.34
N GLU A 59 -6.63 -27.90 14.09
CA GLU A 59 -7.76 -27.02 13.74
C GLU A 59 -7.38 -25.54 13.87
N GLU A 60 -6.72 -25.14 14.95
CA GLU A 60 -6.24 -23.77 15.15
C GLU A 60 -5.23 -23.37 14.06
N ARG A 61 -4.28 -24.26 13.72
CA ARG A 61 -3.30 -24.03 12.67
C ARG A 61 -3.98 -23.82 11.31
N GLN A 62 -5.00 -24.61 11.00
CA GLN A 62 -5.77 -24.48 9.76
C GLN A 62 -6.52 -23.15 9.70
N LEU A 63 -7.23 -22.78 10.77
CA LEU A 63 -8.01 -21.55 10.82
C LEU A 63 -7.11 -20.30 10.75
N THR A 64 -6.02 -20.29 11.52
CA THR A 64 -5.03 -19.21 11.48
C THR A 64 -4.40 -19.10 10.10
N GLY A 65 -3.98 -20.21 9.50
CA GLY A 65 -3.40 -20.23 8.16
C GLY A 65 -4.36 -19.73 7.09
N MET A 66 -5.63 -20.11 7.16
CA MET A 66 -6.67 -19.62 6.24
C MET A 66 -6.89 -18.11 6.38
N LEU A 67 -6.94 -17.59 7.61
CA LEU A 67 -7.07 -16.16 7.85
C LEU A 67 -5.86 -15.40 7.29
N CYS A 68 -4.63 -15.86 7.56
CA CYS A 68 -3.41 -15.28 7.00
C CYS A 68 -3.43 -15.27 5.47
N ALA A 69 -3.86 -16.37 4.84
CA ALA A 69 -3.94 -16.46 3.39
C ALA A 69 -4.93 -15.44 2.79
N LEU A 70 -6.08 -15.23 3.43
CA LEU A 70 -7.06 -14.23 3.01
C LEU A 70 -6.49 -12.81 3.10
N PHE A 71 -5.77 -12.49 4.19
CA PHE A 71 -5.13 -11.19 4.35
C PHE A 71 -4.03 -10.97 3.31
N VAL A 72 -3.10 -11.92 3.14
CA VAL A 72 -1.97 -11.75 2.21
C VAL A 72 -2.47 -11.59 0.76
N ALA A 73 -3.42 -12.41 0.33
CA ALA A 73 -4.00 -12.28 -1.01
C ALA A 73 -4.76 -10.95 -1.18
N GLY A 74 -5.45 -10.49 -0.13
CA GLY A 74 -6.12 -9.19 -0.13
C GLY A 74 -5.16 -8.02 -0.22
N GLU A 75 -4.08 -8.02 0.56
CA GLU A 75 -3.04 -6.97 0.55
C GLU A 75 -2.30 -6.90 -0.80
N GLU A 76 -2.04 -8.06 -1.43
CA GLU A 76 -1.51 -8.13 -2.80
C GLU A 76 -2.49 -7.52 -3.81
N ALA A 77 -3.75 -7.95 -3.78
CA ALA A 77 -4.78 -7.45 -4.70
C ALA A 77 -4.95 -5.93 -4.60
N VAL A 78 -5.05 -5.36 -3.39
CA VAL A 78 -5.19 -3.90 -3.24
C VAL A 78 -3.94 -3.13 -3.67
N THR A 79 -2.76 -3.74 -3.59
CA THR A 79 -1.50 -3.13 -4.05
C THR A 79 -1.49 -3.02 -5.59
N GLU A 80 -1.98 -4.05 -6.28
CA GLU A 80 -2.14 -4.05 -7.74
C GLU A 80 -3.26 -3.11 -8.18
N ASP A 81 -4.43 -3.22 -7.55
CA ASP A 81 -5.66 -2.53 -7.92
C ASP A 81 -5.67 -1.04 -7.54
N LEU A 82 -4.70 -0.55 -6.75
CA LEU A 82 -4.56 0.87 -6.45
C LEU A 82 -4.05 1.69 -7.65
N GLN A 83 -3.33 1.07 -8.59
CA GLN A 83 -2.64 1.78 -9.68
C GLN A 83 -3.55 2.66 -10.55
N PRO A 84 -4.76 2.22 -10.96
CA PRO A 84 -5.64 3.04 -11.78
C PRO A 84 -6.05 4.37 -11.13
N PHE A 85 -6.16 4.44 -9.80
CA PHE A 85 -6.47 5.69 -9.09
C PHE A 85 -5.33 6.71 -9.18
N MET A 86 -4.08 6.25 -9.33
CA MET A 86 -2.91 7.12 -9.47
C MET A 86 -2.71 7.58 -10.92
N ALA A 87 -3.18 6.79 -11.89
CA ALA A 87 -3.07 7.08 -13.32
C ALA A 87 -4.22 7.93 -13.88
N ALA A 88 -5.30 8.12 -13.10
CA ALA A 88 -6.50 8.86 -13.49
C ALA A 88 -6.32 10.39 -13.54
#